data_AF-A8AC49-F1
#
_entry.id   AF-A8AC49-F1
#
_cell.length_a   1.000
_cell.length_b   1.000
_cell.length_c   1.000
_cell.angle_alpha   90.00
_cell.angle_beta   90.00
_cell.angle_gamma   90.00
#
_symmetry.space_group_name_H-M   'P 1'
#
loop_
_entity.id
_entity.type
_entity.pdbx_description
1 polymer ?
#
loop_
_entity_poly.entity_id
_entity_poly.type
_entity_poly.pdbx_seq_one_letter_code
_entity_poly.pdbx_strand_id
1 'polypeptide(L)'
;MRLLKFIAETINDLLKLKATEYIEAELEELEHIFALIALGFLVGYPVVPPSLSLKLMPYMEKELLIMIDRAERLDDQLGIVGFDIE
;
A
#
# COMPACT_ATOMS: atom_id res chain seq x y z
N MET A 1 -15.20 -14.87 37.94
CA MET A 1 -14.61 -13.51 37.89
C MET A 1 -13.54 -13.33 36.81
N ARG A 2 -12.73 -14.35 36.45
CA ARG A 2 -11.75 -14.27 35.35
C ARG A 2 -12.38 -14.17 33.95
N LEU A 3 -13.44 -14.94 33.68
CA LEU A 3 -14.18 -14.92 32.41
C LEU A 3 -14.79 -13.56 32.07
N LEU A 4 -15.35 -12.87 33.07
CA LEU A 4 -15.95 -11.54 32.90
C LEU A 4 -14.92 -10.47 32.53
N LYS A 5 -13.71 -10.54 33.11
CA LYS A 5 -12.61 -9.64 32.77
C LYS A 5 -12.10 -9.89 31.35
N PHE A 6 -11.92 -11.16 30.98
CA PHE A 6 -11.52 -11.53 29.63
C PHE A 6 -12.52 -11.05 28.57
N ILE A 7 -13.82 -11.24 28.80
CA ILE A 7 -14.86 -10.76 27.87
C ILE A 7 -14.84 -9.23 27.78
N ALA A 8 -14.68 -8.52 28.90
CA ALA A 8 -14.62 -7.06 28.89
C ALA A 8 -13.37 -6.52 28.14
N GLU A 9 -12.23 -7.17 28.30
CA GLU A 9 -10.98 -6.86 27.58
C GLU A 9 -11.15 -7.07 26.07
N THR A 10 -11.68 -8.22 25.65
CA THR A 10 -11.93 -8.52 24.23
C THR A 10 -12.92 -7.53 23.59
N ILE A 11 -13.98 -7.14 24.29
CA ILE A 11 -14.94 -6.15 23.79
C ILE A 11 -14.26 -4.78 23.63
N ASN A 12 -13.43 -4.39 24.60
CA ASN A 12 -12.71 -3.11 24.54
C ASN A 12 -11.73 -3.08 23.36
N ASP A 13 -11.03 -4.18 23.11
CA ASP A 13 -10.10 -4.29 21.98
C ASP A 13 -10.84 -4.29 20.64
N LEU A 14 -11.98 -4.99 20.54
CA LEU A 14 -12.84 -4.94 19.36
C LEU A 14 -13.39 -3.54 19.08
N LEU A 15 -13.82 -2.82 20.11
CA LEU A 15 -14.33 -1.46 19.97
C LEU A 15 -13.23 -0.50 19.50
N LYS A 16 -12.01 -0.64 20.02
CA LYS A 16 -10.87 0.16 19.55
C LYS A 16 -10.54 -0.12 18.10
N LEU A 17 -10.48 -1.40 17.70
CA LEU A 17 -10.24 -1.81 16.32
C LEU A 17 -11.30 -1.22 15.38
N LYS A 18 -12.59 -1.36 15.73
CA LYS A 18 -13.69 -0.83 14.91
C LYS A 18 -13.71 0.71 14.87
N ALA A 19 -13.19 1.38 15.88
CA ALA A 19 -13.16 2.84 15.92
C ALA A 19 -12.11 3.45 14.97
N THR A 20 -11.02 2.73 14.67
CA THR A 20 -9.94 3.23 13.78
C THR A 20 -9.94 2.61 12.40
N GLU A 21 -10.57 1.44 12.21
CA GLU A 21 -10.60 0.70 10.94
C GLU A 21 -10.95 1.58 9.72
N TYR A 22 -11.96 2.44 9.84
CA TYR A 22 -12.35 3.31 8.72
C TYR A 22 -11.28 4.35 8.37
N ILE A 23 -10.64 4.94 9.39
CA ILE A 23 -9.58 5.94 9.19
C ILE A 23 -8.31 5.28 8.64
N GLU A 24 -8.01 4.07 9.07
CA GLU A 24 -6.88 3.29 8.55
C GLU A 24 -7.08 2.96 7.07
N ALA A 25 -8.31 2.55 6.68
CA ALA A 25 -8.64 2.30 5.28
C ALA A 25 -8.56 3.58 4.42
N GLU A 26 -9.07 4.71 4.91
CA GLU A 26 -8.97 5.99 4.22
C GLU A 26 -7.51 6.43 4.04
N LEU A 27 -6.67 6.25 5.06
CA LEU A 27 -5.24 6.53 4.98
C LEU A 27 -4.58 5.67 3.90
N GLU A 28 -4.87 4.38 3.84
CA GLU A 28 -4.34 3.46 2.82
C GLU A 28 -4.76 3.92 1.40
N GLU A 29 -6.02 4.31 1.21
CA GLU A 29 -6.49 4.86 -0.07
C GLU A 29 -5.76 6.16 -0.46
N LEU A 30 -5.52 7.06 0.51
CA LEU A 30 -4.77 8.29 0.28
C LEU A 30 -3.29 8.03 -0.04
N GLU A 31 -2.66 7.05 0.60
CA GLU A 31 -1.29 6.60 0.29
C GLU A 31 -1.20 6.09 -1.16
N HIS A 32 -2.19 5.32 -1.62
CA HIS A 32 -2.27 4.87 -3.02
C HIS A 32 -2.43 6.03 -4.01
N ILE A 33 -3.32 6.99 -3.73
CA ILE A 33 -3.50 8.17 -4.59
C ILE A 33 -2.23 9.02 -4.61
N PHE A 34 -1.59 9.22 -3.46
CA PHE A 34 -0.33 9.93 -3.36
C PHE A 34 0.76 9.27 -4.21
N ALA A 35 0.83 7.94 -4.21
CA ALA A 35 1.75 7.20 -5.06
C ALA A 35 1.49 7.41 -6.56
N LEU A 36 0.22 7.41 -6.98
CA LEU A 36 -0.16 7.72 -8.37
C LEU A 36 0.20 9.15 -8.76
N ILE A 37 0.04 10.12 -7.86
CA ILE A 37 0.40 11.52 -8.13
C ILE A 37 1.92 11.68 -8.22
N ALA A 38 2.65 11.09 -7.28
CA ALA A 38 4.11 11.23 -7.19
C ALA A 38 4.84 10.42 -8.28
N LEU A 39 4.41 9.20 -8.57
CA LEU A 39 5.08 8.25 -9.47
C LEU A 39 4.30 7.93 -10.74
N GLY A 40 3.12 8.52 -10.96
CA GLY A 40 2.29 8.26 -12.15
C GLY A 40 3.01 8.54 -13.47
N PHE A 41 4.04 9.39 -13.46
CA PHE A 41 4.90 9.63 -14.63
C PHE A 41 5.58 8.34 -15.13
N LEU A 42 5.83 7.34 -14.27
CA LEU A 42 6.40 6.04 -14.65
C LEU A 42 5.44 5.20 -15.51
N VAL A 43 4.13 5.46 -15.42
CA VAL A 43 3.08 4.78 -16.20
C VAL A 43 2.53 5.71 -17.30
N GLY A 44 3.23 6.82 -17.57
CA GLY A 44 2.83 7.78 -18.62
C GLY A 44 1.75 8.79 -18.19
N TYR A 45 1.46 8.92 -16.90
CA TYR A 45 0.54 9.90 -16.34
C TYR A 45 1.29 10.98 -15.52
N PRO A 46 1.88 12.01 -16.16
CA PRO A 46 2.74 12.97 -15.47
C PRO A 46 1.91 14.02 -14.70
N VAL A 47 1.52 13.70 -13.46
CA VAL A 47 0.84 14.65 -12.57
C VAL A 47 1.80 15.65 -11.94
N VAL A 48 2.99 15.18 -11.56
CA VAL A 48 4.00 15.94 -10.83
C VAL A 48 5.33 15.93 -11.60
N PRO A 49 6.05 17.06 -11.69
CA PRO A 49 7.39 17.06 -12.29
C PRO A 49 8.35 16.11 -11.54
N PRO A 50 9.20 15.33 -12.24
CA PRO A 50 10.06 14.33 -11.60
C PRO A 50 10.94 14.89 -10.46
N SER A 51 11.41 16.14 -10.58
CA SER A 51 12.19 16.80 -9.54
C SER A 51 11.44 16.99 -8.23
N LEU A 52 10.12 17.19 -8.28
CA LEU A 52 9.26 17.26 -7.11
C LEU A 52 8.92 15.85 -6.59
N SER A 53 8.69 14.89 -7.49
CA SER A 53 8.52 13.47 -7.13
C SER A 53 9.71 12.93 -6.33
N LEU A 54 10.94 13.26 -6.73
CA LEU A 54 12.16 12.86 -6.00
C LEU A 54 12.19 13.42 -4.57
N LYS A 55 11.66 14.62 -4.35
CA LYS A 55 11.59 15.24 -3.00
C LYS A 55 10.50 14.62 -2.14
N LEU A 56 9.44 14.08 -2.76
CA LEU A 56 8.31 13.46 -2.09
C LEU A 56 8.56 11.98 -1.76
N MET A 57 9.49 11.32 -2.47
CA MET A 57 9.84 9.91 -2.26
C MET A 57 10.10 9.48 -0.81
N PRO A 58 10.78 10.27 0.06
CA PRO A 58 10.99 9.87 1.46
C PRO A 58 9.69 9.64 2.23
N TYR A 59 8.60 10.32 1.85
CA TYR A 59 7.28 10.13 2.46
C TYR A 59 6.58 8.87 1.94
N MET A 60 7.13 8.19 0.93
CA MET A 60 6.59 6.98 0.33
C MET A 60 7.40 5.73 0.68
N GLU A 61 8.32 5.78 1.65
CA GLU A 61 9.25 4.68 1.96
C GLU A 61 8.53 3.32 2.08
N LYS A 62 7.46 3.26 2.87
CA LYS A 62 6.64 2.05 3.04
C LYS A 62 6.09 1.54 1.71
N GLU A 63 5.45 2.40 0.92
CA GLU A 63 4.84 2.01 -0.35
C GLU A 63 5.88 1.60 -1.39
N LEU A 64 7.04 2.27 -1.42
CA LEU A 64 8.16 1.89 -2.29
C LEU A 64 8.68 0.48 -1.95
N LEU A 65 8.81 0.14 -0.67
CA LEU A 65 9.21 -1.19 -0.24
C LEU A 65 8.19 -2.26 -0.67
N ILE A 66 6.90 -1.97 -0.52
CA ILE A 66 5.81 -2.86 -0.98
C ILE A 66 5.86 -3.03 -2.51
N MET A 67 6.07 -1.93 -3.24
CA MET A 67 6.19 -1.98 -4.70
C MET A 67 7.39 -2.81 -5.16
N ILE A 68 8.54 -2.68 -4.50
CA ILE A 68 9.74 -3.48 -4.81
C ILE A 68 9.50 -4.96 -4.50
N ASP A 69 8.97 -5.28 -3.33
CA ASP A 69 8.64 -6.67 -2.93
C ASP A 69 7.58 -7.31 -3.86
N ARG A 70 6.65 -6.51 -4.40
CA ARG A 70 5.75 -6.98 -5.46
C ARG A 70 6.47 -7.17 -6.80
N ALA A 71 7.34 -6.24 -7.19
CA ALA A 71 8.10 -6.32 -8.42
C ALA A 71 9.04 -7.54 -8.45
N GLU A 72 9.66 -7.88 -7.32
CA GLU A 72 10.51 -9.08 -7.18
C GLU A 72 9.71 -10.38 -7.27
N ARG A 73 8.44 -10.37 -6.82
CA ARG A 73 7.54 -11.53 -6.86
C ARG A 73 6.72 -11.65 -8.12
N LEU A 74 6.76 -10.64 -9.00
CA LEU A 74 6.25 -10.79 -10.34
C LEU A 74 7.16 -11.81 -11.04
N ASP A 75 6.67 -13.05 -11.13
CA ASP A 75 7.25 -14.06 -12.01
C ASP A 75 7.34 -13.47 -13.43
N ASP A 76 8.32 -13.93 -14.22
CA ASP A 76 8.61 -13.36 -15.53
C ASP A 76 7.46 -13.65 -16.51
N GLN A 77 6.40 -12.85 -16.43
CA GLN A 77 5.26 -12.92 -17.32
C GLN A 77 5.67 -12.63 -18.77
N LEU A 78 6.76 -11.89 -18.99
CA LEU A 78 7.31 -11.65 -20.33
C LEU A 78 8.06 -12.88 -20.86
N GLY A 79 8.74 -13.62 -20.00
CA GLY A 79 9.32 -14.92 -20.29
C GLY A 79 8.26 -15.94 -20.73
N ILE A 80 7.12 -16.00 -20.05
CA ILE A 80 6.01 -16.90 -20.41
C ILE A 80 5.46 -16.60 -21.82
N VAL A 81 5.23 -15.32 -22.15
CA VAL A 81 4.71 -14.94 -23.48
C VAL A 81 5.75 -15.20 -24.59
N GLY A 82 7.04 -15.14 -24.29
CA GLY A 82 8.11 -15.41 -25.26
C GLY A 82 8.25 -16.88 -25.67
N PHE A 83 7.80 -17.83 -24.84
CA PHE A 83 7.86 -19.27 -25.14
C PHE A 83 6.64 -19.81 -25.90
N ASP A 84 5.53 -19.06 -25.95
CA ASP A 84 4.30 -19.46 -26.66
C ASP A 84 4.27 -19.02 -28.15
N ILE A 85 5.39 -18.52 -28.70
CA ILE A 85 5.51 -18.06 -30.10
C ILE A 85 6.39 -19.01 -30.95
N GLU A 86 6.62 -20.25 -30.52
CA GLU A 86 7.21 -21.32 -31.36
C GLU A 86 6.15 -22.30 -31.88
#